data_AF-A0A524PRE1-F1
#
_entry.id   AF-A0A524PRE1-F1
#
_cell.length_a   1.000
_cell.length_b   1.000
_cell.length_c   1.000
_cell.angle_alpha   90.00
_cell.angle_beta   90.00
_cell.angle_gamma   90.00
#
_symmetry.space_group_name_H-M   'P 1'
#
loop_
_entity.id
_entity.type
_entity.pdbx_description
1 polymer ?
#
loop_
_entity_poly.entity_id
_entity_poly.type
_entity_poly.pdbx_seq_one_letter_code
_entity_poly.pdbx_strand_id
1 'polypeptide(L)'
;METMNSGSTNNKQPVKEGFIKSIISGSLLGEKIILGNLGYMALLTFIGSVYIGNRFHAEKVIRTTDQLIEEVTELKAEAMATSAELMYLSKQSEVLRLVREKELGLEELKEPPFKLVVK
;
A
#
# COMPACT_ATOMS: atom_id res chain seq x y z
N MET A 1 32.53 -49.13 44.57
CA MET A 1 31.48 -49.91 43.90
C MET A 1 30.18 -49.14 44.11
N GLU A 2 29.81 -48.25 43.18
CA GLU A 2 29.06 -48.58 41.94
C GLU A 2 27.68 -49.19 42.28
N THR A 3 26.55 -48.67 41.82
CA THR A 3 26.27 -47.80 40.66
C THR A 3 25.04 -46.91 40.88
N MET A 4 25.08 -45.75 40.21
CA MET A 4 23.91 -45.01 39.75
C MET A 4 22.88 -45.90 39.03
N ASN A 5 21.60 -45.60 39.22
CA ASN A 5 20.56 -45.82 38.19
C ASN A 5 19.41 -44.83 38.48
N SER A 6 19.42 -43.64 37.87
CA SER A 6 18.83 -43.32 36.56
C SER A 6 17.34 -43.62 36.47
N GLY A 7 16.57 -42.60 36.08
CA GLY A 7 15.16 -42.77 35.71
C GLY A 7 14.20 -41.67 36.11
N SER A 8 14.63 -40.40 36.12
CA SER A 8 13.66 -39.30 35.96
C SER A 8 13.17 -39.30 34.52
N THR A 9 11.98 -39.84 34.27
CA THR A 9 11.27 -39.65 33.00
C THR A 9 9.97 -38.90 33.25
N ASN A 10 10.18 -37.59 33.35
CA ASN A 10 9.28 -36.47 33.12
C ASN A 10 8.08 -36.81 32.19
N ASN A 11 6.94 -37.18 32.79
CA ASN A 11 5.66 -37.28 32.11
C ASN A 11 5.08 -35.87 31.92
N LYS A 12 5.56 -35.16 30.90
CA LYS A 12 4.93 -33.92 30.39
C LYS A 12 4.19 -34.26 29.11
N GLN A 13 2.99 -34.81 29.25
CA GLN A 13 2.08 -34.88 28.12
C GLN A 13 1.69 -33.46 27.69
N PRO A 14 1.80 -33.11 26.40
CA PRO A 14 1.34 -31.83 25.89
C PRO A 14 -0.19 -31.82 25.92
N VAL A 15 -0.75 -31.27 27.00
CA VAL A 15 -2.20 -31.16 27.24
C VAL A 15 -2.94 -30.45 26.10
N LYS A 16 -2.21 -29.66 25.28
CA LYS A 16 -2.72 -28.98 24.08
C LYS A 16 -2.87 -29.90 22.86
N GLU A 17 -1.94 -30.83 22.63
CA GLU A 17 -2.08 -31.80 21.53
C GLU A 17 -3.21 -32.79 21.80
N GLY A 18 -3.36 -33.22 23.06
CA GLY A 18 -4.45 -34.10 23.46
C GLY A 18 -5.84 -33.47 23.24
N PHE A 19 -6.00 -32.18 23.53
CA PHE A 19 -7.25 -31.45 23.36
C PHE A 19 -7.60 -31.20 21.89
N ILE A 20 -6.62 -30.80 21.06
CA ILE A 20 -6.85 -30.62 19.62
C ILE A 20 -7.16 -31.97 18.97
N LYS A 21 -6.44 -33.04 19.35
CA LYS A 21 -6.65 -34.39 18.81
C LYS A 21 -7.97 -35.02 19.27
N SER A 22 -8.44 -34.71 20.48
CA SER A 22 -9.74 -35.17 21.00
C SER A 22 -10.94 -34.41 20.44
N ILE A 23 -10.73 -33.16 20.02
CA ILE A 23 -11.68 -32.40 19.19
C ILE A 23 -11.71 -32.99 17.78
N ILE A 24 -10.56 -33.21 17.14
CA ILE A 24 -10.51 -33.78 15.78
C ILE A 24 -11.07 -35.22 15.74
N SER A 25 -10.86 -36.02 16.80
CA SER A 25 -11.37 -37.38 16.88
C SER A 25 -12.87 -37.48 17.19
N GLY A 26 -13.56 -36.35 17.37
CA GLY A 26 -15.01 -36.31 17.62
C GLY A 26 -15.43 -36.77 19.02
N SER A 27 -14.48 -37.21 19.86
CA SER A 27 -14.76 -37.79 21.18
C SER A 27 -15.30 -36.76 22.20
N LEU A 28 -14.85 -35.50 22.12
CA LEU A 28 -15.39 -34.39 22.94
C LEU A 28 -16.59 -33.69 22.27
N LEU A 29 -16.79 -33.90 20.98
CA LEU A 29 -17.77 -33.24 20.13
C LEU A 29 -18.91 -34.22 19.83
N GLY A 30 -19.67 -34.63 20.86
CA GLY A 30 -20.74 -35.62 20.69
C GLY A 30 -21.73 -35.24 19.58
N GLU A 31 -22.13 -36.24 18.78
CA GLU A 31 -23.04 -36.11 17.62
C GLU A 31 -24.30 -35.27 17.93
N LYS A 32 -24.86 -35.37 19.14
CA LYS A 32 -26.08 -34.64 19.54
C LYS A 32 -25.91 -33.12 19.60
N ILE A 33 -24.73 -32.60 19.97
CA ILE A 33 -24.50 -31.14 20.08
C ILE A 33 -24.27 -30.54 18.69
N ILE A 34 -23.55 -31.27 17.82
CA ILE A 34 -23.30 -30.85 16.44
C ILE A 34 -24.57 -30.88 15.60
N LEU A 35 -25.38 -31.94 15.70
CA LEU A 35 -26.64 -32.02 14.95
C LEU A 35 -27.63 -30.91 15.33
N GLY A 36 -27.62 -30.44 16.58
CA GLY A 36 -28.46 -29.32 17.03
C GLY A 36 -27.95 -27.93 16.64
N ASN A 37 -26.63 -27.75 16.50
CA ASN A 37 -25.99 -26.43 16.33
C ASN A 37 -25.21 -26.28 15.02
N LEU A 38 -25.45 -27.16 14.05
CA LEU A 38 -24.75 -27.19 12.76
C LEU A 38 -24.82 -25.86 12.00
N GLY A 39 -25.97 -25.18 12.06
CA GLY A 39 -26.16 -23.85 11.48
C GLY A 39 -25.26 -22.77 12.11
N TYR A 40 -25.04 -22.84 13.43
CA TYR A 40 -24.15 -21.89 14.12
C TYR A 40 -22.68 -22.10 13.73
N MET A 41 -22.24 -23.35 13.58
CA MET A 41 -20.88 -23.66 13.11
C MET A 41 -20.66 -23.22 11.66
N ALA A 42 -21.67 -23.39 10.80
CA ALA A 42 -21.63 -22.88 9.43
C ALA A 42 -21.53 -21.34 9.41
N LEU A 43 -22.27 -20.65 10.27
CA LEU A 43 -22.19 -19.18 10.41
C LEU A 43 -20.78 -18.73 10.84
N LEU A 44 -20.20 -19.36 11.86
CA LEU A 44 -18.84 -19.04 12.31
C LEU A 44 -17.80 -19.27 11.22
N THR A 45 -17.92 -20.38 10.49
CA THR A 45 -17.04 -20.71 9.37
C THR A 45 -17.20 -19.70 8.23
N PHE A 46 -18.44 -19.29 7.94
CA PHE A 46 -18.74 -18.27 6.94
C PHE A 46 -18.12 -16.91 7.31
N ILE A 47 -18.32 -16.44 8.54
CA ILE A 47 -17.73 -15.19 9.03
C ILE A 47 -16.20 -15.28 8.99
N GLY A 48 -15.62 -16.41 9.40
CA GLY A 48 -14.18 -16.65 9.32
C GLY A 48 -13.66 -16.59 7.88
N SER A 49 -14.36 -17.23 6.94
CA SER A 49 -14.02 -17.19 5.51
C SER A 49 -14.07 -15.77 4.94
N VAL A 50 -15.15 -15.03 5.23
CA VAL A 50 -15.30 -13.62 4.82
C VAL A 50 -14.21 -12.75 5.41
N TYR A 51 -13.85 -12.96 6.68
CA TYR A 51 -12.77 -12.22 7.34
C TYR A 51 -11.41 -12.45 6.66
N ILE A 52 -11.08 -13.71 6.36
CA ILE A 52 -9.84 -14.06 5.65
C ILE A 52 -9.82 -13.42 4.26
N GLY A 53 -10.93 -13.49 3.52
CA GLY A 53 -11.07 -12.86 2.21
C GLY A 53 -10.88 -11.33 2.26
N ASN A 54 -11.54 -10.66 3.20
CA ASN A 54 -11.40 -9.22 3.40
C ASN A 54 -9.97 -8.83 3.78
N ARG A 55 -9.30 -9.63 4.60
CA ARG A 55 -7.90 -9.38 5.00
C ARG A 55 -6.97 -9.38 3.78
N PHE A 56 -7.07 -10.39 2.91
CA PHE A 56 -6.24 -10.45 1.70
C PHE A 56 -6.55 -9.30 0.73
N HIS A 57 -7.83 -8.90 0.63
CA HIS A 57 -8.20 -7.74 -0.18
C HIS A 57 -7.59 -6.44 0.36
N ALA A 58 -7.70 -6.20 1.67
CA ALA A 58 -7.15 -5.01 2.31
C ALA A 58 -5.63 -4.92 2.13
N GLU A 59 -4.90 -6.03 2.31
CA GLU A 59 -3.45 -6.08 2.11
C GLU A 59 -3.05 -5.71 0.67
N LYS A 60 -3.80 -6.20 -0.33
CA LYS A 60 -3.58 -5.84 -1.72
C LYS A 60 -3.83 -4.35 -1.98
N VAL A 61 -4.92 -3.80 -1.44
CA VAL A 61 -5.28 -2.38 -1.60
C VAL A 61 -4.23 -1.48 -0.97
N ILE A 62 -3.74 -1.83 0.23
CA ILE A 62 -2.70 -1.07 0.92
C ILE A 62 -1.44 -1.00 0.06
N ARG A 63 -0.97 -2.15 -0.46
CA ARG A 63 0.22 -2.20 -1.32
C ARG A 63 0.06 -1.32 -2.57
N THR A 64 -1.08 -1.38 -3.23
CA THR A 64 -1.35 -0.55 -4.42
C THR A 64 -1.43 0.93 -4.06
N THR A 65 -1.98 1.27 -2.89
CA THR A 65 -2.05 2.65 -2.41
C THR A 65 -0.66 3.22 -2.19
N ASP A 66 0.25 2.46 -1.56
CA ASP A 66 1.62 2.91 -1.33
C ASP A 66 2.35 3.18 -2.66
N GLN A 67 2.19 2.30 -3.65
CA GLN A 67 2.76 2.48 -5.00
C GLN A 67 2.21 3.72 -5.70
N LEU A 68 0.89 3.94 -5.62
CA LEU A 68 0.26 5.12 -6.20
C LEU A 68 0.73 6.42 -5.55
N ILE A 69 0.98 6.41 -4.23
CA ILE A 69 1.49 7.59 -3.52
C ILE A 69 2.91 7.93 -4.00
N GLU A 70 3.76 6.92 -4.19
CA GLU A 70 5.10 7.08 -4.73
C GLU A 70 5.06 7.68 -6.15
N GLU A 71 4.24 7.10 -7.04
CA GLU A 71 4.06 7.58 -8.42
C GLU A 71 3.54 9.03 -8.47
N VAL A 72 2.55 9.38 -7.64
CA VAL A 72 2.05 10.76 -7.55
C VAL A 72 3.13 11.72 -7.05
N THR A 73 4.00 11.27 -6.16
CA THR A 73 5.09 12.10 -5.64
C THR A 73 6.15 12.36 -6.71
N GLU A 74 6.51 11.34 -7.47
CA GLU A 74 7.43 11.44 -8.62
C GLU A 74 6.87 12.38 -9.69
N LEU A 75 5.61 12.17 -10.12
CA LEU A 75 4.94 13.02 -11.12
C LEU A 75 4.86 14.49 -10.68
N LYS A 76 4.63 14.74 -9.39
CA LYS A 76 4.65 16.11 -8.85
C LYS A 76 6.03 16.74 -8.93
N ALA A 77 7.09 15.98 -8.62
CA ALA A 77 8.45 16.47 -8.72
C ALA A 77 8.83 16.79 -10.17
N GLU A 78 8.46 15.91 -11.11
CA GLU A 78 8.65 16.14 -12.54
C GLU A 78 7.90 17.39 -13.02
N ALA A 79 6.62 17.52 -12.69
CA ALA A 79 5.83 18.69 -13.07
C ALA A 79 6.41 20.01 -12.53
N MET A 80 6.94 20.00 -11.31
CA MET A 80 7.63 21.16 -10.73
C MET A 80 8.93 21.48 -11.46
N ALA A 81 9.72 20.46 -11.82
CA ALA A 81 10.94 20.65 -12.59
C ALA A 81 10.66 21.22 -13.98
N THR A 82 9.70 20.67 -14.72
CA THR A 82 9.28 21.17 -16.04
C THR A 82 8.75 22.60 -15.95
N SER A 83 7.96 22.90 -14.91
CA SER A 83 7.44 24.26 -14.69
C SER A 83 8.57 25.25 -14.40
N ALA A 84 9.58 24.85 -13.62
CA ALA A 84 10.75 25.66 -13.34
C ALA A 84 11.61 25.92 -14.58
N GLU A 85 11.78 24.91 -15.45
CA GLU A 85 12.45 25.06 -16.74
C GLU A 85 11.71 26.05 -17.64
N LEU A 86 10.38 25.91 -17.74
CA LEU A 86 9.56 26.85 -18.51
C LEU A 86 9.66 28.27 -17.95
N MET A 87 9.61 28.43 -16.62
CA MET A 87 9.82 29.73 -15.98
C MET A 87 11.19 30.32 -16.30
N TYR A 88 12.24 29.50 -16.31
CA TYR A 88 13.58 29.93 -16.67
C TYR A 88 13.64 30.41 -18.13
N LEU A 89 13.13 29.62 -19.07
CA LEU A 89 13.09 29.98 -20.49
C LEU A 89 12.21 31.20 -20.77
N SER A 90 11.14 31.39 -19.97
CA SER A 90 10.23 32.54 -20.09
C SER A 90 10.79 33.83 -19.49
N LYS A 91 11.97 33.81 -18.84
CA LYS A 91 12.62 35.05 -18.36
C LYS A 91 12.92 35.96 -19.54
N GLN A 92 12.64 37.25 -19.40
CA GLN A 92 12.89 38.25 -20.45
C GLN A 92 14.34 38.21 -20.96
N SER A 93 15.32 38.02 -20.06
CA SER A 93 16.73 37.88 -20.42
C SER A 93 17.02 36.66 -21.30
N GLU A 94 16.40 35.51 -20.99
CA GLU A 94 16.55 34.27 -21.76
C GLU A 94 15.80 34.36 -23.09
N VAL A 95 14.60 34.91 -23.11
CA VAL A 95 13.85 35.17 -24.34
C VAL A 95 14.65 36.08 -25.28
N LEU A 96 15.22 37.18 -24.77
CA LEU A 96 16.09 38.05 -25.56
C LEU A 96 17.35 37.35 -26.06
N ARG A 97 17.96 36.48 -25.23
CA ARG A 97 19.10 35.65 -25.64
C ARG A 97 18.71 34.73 -26.81
N LEU A 98 17.61 34.01 -26.68
CA LEU A 98 17.09 33.10 -27.71
C LEU A 98 16.70 33.83 -29.00
N VAL A 99 16.11 35.02 -28.90
CA VAL A 99 15.77 35.87 -30.05
C VAL A 99 17.02 36.31 -30.81
N ARG A 100 18.09 36.70 -30.09
CA ARG A 100 19.38 37.07 -30.69
C ARG A 100 20.07 35.87 -31.33
N GLU A 101 20.12 34.73 -30.66
CA GLU A 101 20.71 33.49 -31.18
C GLU A 101 20.00 32.96 -32.43
N LYS A 102 18.67 33.14 -32.50
CA LYS A 102 17.85 32.74 -33.65
C LYS A 102 17.75 33.83 -34.74
N GLU A 103 18.48 34.94 -34.59
CA GLU A 103 18.53 36.06 -35.54
C GLU A 103 17.14 36.59 -35.94
N LEU A 104 16.18 36.59 -35.01
CA LEU A 104 14.79 36.93 -35.32
C LEU A 104 14.55 38.43 -35.54
N GLY A 105 15.56 39.28 -35.39
CA GLY A 105 15.48 40.73 -35.63
C GLY A 105 14.54 41.49 -34.68
N LEU A 106 14.16 40.89 -33.55
CA LEU A 106 13.27 41.50 -32.56
C LEU A 106 14.09 42.19 -31.46
N GLU A 107 13.71 43.42 -31.11
CA GLU A 107 14.32 44.21 -30.04
C GLU A 107 13.34 44.45 -28.89
N GLU A 108 13.87 44.65 -27.69
CA GLU A 108 13.06 44.95 -26.51
C GLU A 108 12.44 46.35 -26.63
N LEU A 109 11.13 46.47 -26.38
CA LEU A 109 10.46 47.77 -26.27
C LEU A 109 10.93 48.47 -25.00
N LYS A 110 11.72 49.54 -25.15
CA LYS A 110 12.18 50.41 -24.05
C LYS A 110 11.15 51.45 -23.64
N GLU A 111 10.15 51.68 -24.50
CA GLU A 111 9.15 52.72 -24.35
C GLU A 111 7.75 52.09 -24.42
N PRO A 112 6.77 52.54 -23.61
CA PRO A 112 5.42 52.00 -23.66
C PRO A 112 4.76 52.25 -25.02
N PRO A 113 4.01 51.27 -25.57
CA PRO A 113 3.39 51.41 -26.89
C PRO A 113 2.28 52.47 -26.91
N PHE A 114 2.24 53.28 -27.96
CA PHE A 114 1.22 54.31 -28.14
C PHE A 114 -0.17 53.69 -28.35
N LYS A 115 -1.16 54.21 -27.63
CA LYS A 115 -2.55 53.77 -27.78
C LYS A 115 -3.13 54.38 -29.06
N LEU A 116 -3.38 53.56 -30.08
CA LEU A 116 -4.06 53.99 -31.30
C LEU A 116 -5.54 54.24 -30.99
N VAL A 117 -5.96 55.50 -30.92
CA VAL A 117 -7.38 55.87 -30.83
C VAL A 117 -7.89 56.06 -32.24
N VAL A 118 -8.75 55.15 -32.71
CA VAL A 118 -9.44 55.30 -33.99
C VAL A 118 -10.58 56.29 -33.79
N LYS A 119 -10.61 57.33 -34.64
CA LYS A 119 -11.58 58.44 -34.57
C LYS A 119 -12.91 58.07 -35.22
#